data_AF-A0AAF3ERD9-F1
#
_entry.id   AF-A0AAF3ERD9-F1
#
_cell.length_a   1.000
_cell.length_b   1.000
_cell.length_c   1.000
_cell.angle_alpha   90.00
_cell.angle_beta   90.00
_cell.angle_gamma   90.00
#
_symmetry.space_group_name_H-M   'P 1'
#
loop_
_entity.id
_entity.type
_entity.pdbx_description
1 polymer ?
#
loop_
_entity_poly.entity_id
_entity_poly.type
_entity_poly.pdbx_seq_one_letter_code
_entity_poly.pdbx_strand_id
1 'polypeptide(L)'
;MSKEKDPLEPDSKLTEPKKGKSRTQKGWLNVRAALTSWSFWISALSTLITLIAAIHFTIFFSKALKGFAKQINAFVKVGDLGNSFFQTIVTIFVIVFVVYLFFIHLASTKIFRNWLSGCGTACILFVSSIFSQIFLVAWVLVTCIVSALTLVYFLFIGAIYSFCSLVDTECFNFKVLIPAIVNRFSNNQIDMTFCQDKKEILCNRTNNMIGNFGIALTMALLTFCGCLIVQNCVVYGLGKKNAKSEKRKDENIEMEDLQ
;
A
#
# COMPACT_ATOMS: atom_id res chain seq x y z
N MET A 1 10.19 -92.55 -20.04
CA MET A 1 9.11 -92.19 -19.08
C MET A 1 9.19 -90.67 -18.90
N SER A 2 8.43 -89.87 -19.66
CA SER A 2 7.02 -89.45 -19.40
C SER A 2 6.91 -88.78 -18.02
N LYS A 3 6.51 -87.52 -17.82
CA LYS A 3 5.69 -86.49 -18.53
C LYS A 3 6.16 -85.11 -17.99
N GLU A 4 6.35 -84.04 -18.75
CA GLU A 4 5.40 -83.14 -19.45
C GLU A 4 4.63 -82.14 -18.55
N LYS A 5 4.73 -80.86 -18.97
CA LYS A 5 3.86 -79.67 -18.78
C LYS A 5 4.08 -78.70 -17.60
N ASP A 6 4.67 -77.54 -17.94
CA ASP A 6 4.23 -76.22 -17.44
C ASP A 6 2.76 -75.96 -17.82
N PRO A 7 2.04 -75.07 -17.09
CA PRO A 7 1.84 -73.74 -17.68
C PRO A 7 1.75 -72.54 -16.71
N LEU A 8 1.91 -71.37 -17.33
CA LEU A 8 1.72 -69.98 -16.92
C LEU A 8 0.54 -69.64 -15.97
N GLU A 9 0.67 -68.41 -15.41
CA GLU A 9 -0.32 -67.42 -14.92
C GLU A 9 -0.48 -67.23 -13.39
N PRO A 10 -0.86 -66.03 -12.90
CA PRO A 10 -0.47 -64.69 -13.35
C PRO A 10 -0.09 -63.73 -12.18
N ASP A 11 0.59 -62.64 -12.53
CA ASP A 11 0.76 -61.44 -11.72
C ASP A 11 -0.60 -60.84 -11.31
N SER A 12 -1.02 -61.09 -10.07
CA SER A 12 -2.10 -60.33 -9.42
C SER A 12 -1.53 -59.35 -8.40
N LYS A 13 -0.66 -58.43 -8.84
CA LYS A 13 -0.55 -57.14 -8.16
C LYS A 13 -1.85 -56.41 -8.46
N LEU A 14 -2.77 -56.48 -7.49
CA LEU A 14 -3.95 -55.65 -7.40
C LEU A 14 -3.50 -54.18 -7.38
N THR A 15 -3.27 -53.60 -8.55
CA THR A 15 -3.24 -52.16 -8.76
C THR A 15 -4.61 -51.66 -8.30
N GLU A 16 -4.66 -51.13 -7.07
CA GLU A 16 -5.81 -50.36 -6.64
C GLU A 16 -6.11 -49.31 -7.71
N PRO A 17 -7.36 -49.24 -8.22
CA PRO A 17 -7.75 -48.12 -9.04
C PRO A 17 -7.65 -46.89 -8.14
N LYS A 18 -6.66 -46.01 -8.39
CA LYS A 18 -6.59 -44.66 -7.81
C LYS A 18 -7.91 -43.97 -8.15
N LYS A 19 -8.90 -44.09 -7.25
CA LYS A 19 -10.21 -43.46 -7.34
C LYS A 19 -9.98 -42.00 -7.72
N GLY A 20 -10.38 -41.64 -8.93
CA GLY A 20 -10.30 -40.28 -9.43
C GLY A 20 -11.11 -39.37 -8.54
N LYS A 21 -10.45 -38.72 -7.56
CA LYS A 21 -11.07 -37.66 -6.75
C LYS A 21 -11.70 -36.66 -7.70
N SER A 22 -13.02 -36.48 -7.57
CA SER A 22 -13.80 -35.59 -8.42
C SER A 22 -13.18 -34.19 -8.45
N ARG A 23 -13.33 -33.47 -9.57
CA ARG A 23 -12.80 -32.10 -9.77
C ARG A 23 -13.14 -31.17 -8.60
N THR A 24 -14.32 -31.34 -8.01
CA THR A 24 -14.82 -30.59 -6.84
C THR A 24 -14.08 -30.94 -5.54
N GLN A 25 -13.79 -32.22 -5.30
CA GLN A 25 -13.04 -32.66 -4.11
C GLN A 25 -11.56 -32.24 -4.15
N LYS A 26 -10.94 -32.27 -5.34
CA LYS A 26 -9.59 -31.70 -5.57
C LYS A 26 -9.57 -30.18 -5.39
N GLY A 27 -10.64 -29.47 -5.77
CA GLY A 27 -10.79 -28.03 -5.53
C GLY A 27 -10.78 -27.70 -4.03
N TRP A 28 -11.62 -28.39 -3.26
CA TRP A 28 -11.71 -28.22 -1.80
C TRP A 28 -10.40 -28.53 -1.05
N LEU A 29 -9.67 -29.59 -1.44
CA LEU A 29 -8.36 -29.91 -0.87
C LEU A 29 -7.31 -28.83 -1.15
N ASN A 30 -7.32 -28.22 -2.34
CA ASN A 30 -6.42 -27.12 -2.67
C ASN A 30 -6.76 -25.82 -1.92
N VAL A 31 -8.05 -25.53 -1.73
CA VAL A 31 -8.51 -24.38 -0.93
C VAL A 31 -8.08 -24.55 0.52
N ARG A 32 -8.27 -25.74 1.11
CA ARG A 32 -7.86 -26.04 2.48
C ARG A 32 -6.34 -25.93 2.66
N ALA A 33 -5.55 -26.42 1.71
CA ALA A 33 -4.08 -26.31 1.74
C ALA A 33 -3.57 -24.88 1.51
N ALA A 34 -4.30 -24.05 0.76
CA ALA A 34 -3.99 -22.63 0.59
C ALA A 34 -4.33 -21.81 1.84
N LEU A 35 -5.45 -22.12 2.50
CA LEU A 35 -5.88 -21.49 3.76
C LEU A 35 -4.96 -21.82 4.95
N THR A 36 -4.24 -22.94 4.90
CA THR A 36 -3.23 -23.31 5.92
C THR A 36 -1.82 -22.82 5.57
N SER A 37 -1.63 -22.15 4.42
CA SER A 37 -0.34 -21.58 4.04
C SER A 37 -0.04 -20.33 4.87
N TRP A 38 1.13 -20.27 5.49
CA TRP A 38 1.64 -19.07 6.17
C TRP A 38 1.59 -17.81 5.29
N SER A 39 1.83 -17.95 3.98
CA SER A 39 1.79 -16.81 3.04
C SER A 39 0.39 -16.22 2.88
N PHE A 40 -0.67 -17.02 3.03
CA PHE A 40 -2.05 -16.53 2.94
C PHE A 40 -2.38 -15.62 4.13
N TRP A 41 -2.07 -16.07 5.34
CA TRP A 41 -2.34 -15.30 6.56
C TRP A 41 -1.54 -14.00 6.62
N ILE A 42 -0.26 -14.04 6.20
CA ILE A 42 0.59 -12.85 6.12
C ILE A 42 0.00 -11.86 5.09
N SER A 43 -0.40 -12.33 3.91
CA SER A 43 -1.00 -11.47 2.88
C SER A 43 -2.33 -10.87 3.33
N ALA A 44 -3.20 -11.66 3.95
CA ALA A 44 -4.49 -11.20 4.46
C ALA A 44 -4.35 -10.16 5.59
N LEU A 45 -3.48 -10.42 6.56
CA LEU A 45 -3.20 -9.49 7.65
C LEU A 45 -2.55 -8.20 7.13
N SER A 46 -1.58 -8.32 6.22
CA SER A 46 -0.94 -7.17 5.59
C SER A 46 -1.95 -6.33 4.81
N THR A 47 -2.86 -6.96 4.07
CA THR A 47 -3.94 -6.29 3.34
C THR A 47 -4.83 -5.50 4.31
N LEU A 48 -5.26 -6.13 5.42
CA LEU A 48 -6.09 -5.47 6.43
C LEU A 48 -5.39 -4.26 7.05
N ILE A 49 -4.13 -4.43 7.47
CA ILE A 49 -3.33 -3.34 8.05
C ILE A 49 -3.15 -2.21 7.03
N THR A 50 -2.89 -2.54 5.77
CA THR A 50 -2.73 -1.55 4.68
C THR A 50 -4.01 -0.73 4.49
N LEU A 51 -5.18 -1.37 4.50
CA LEU A 51 -6.47 -0.70 4.35
C LEU A 51 -6.75 0.24 5.53
N ILE A 52 -6.52 -0.23 6.76
CA ILE A 52 -6.67 0.59 7.96
C ILE A 52 -5.72 1.79 7.91
N ALA A 53 -4.45 1.56 7.57
CA ALA A 53 -3.43 2.59 7.46
C ALA A 53 -3.79 3.64 6.38
N ALA A 54 -4.26 3.20 5.20
CA ALA A 54 -4.67 4.10 4.14
C ALA A 54 -5.84 5.02 4.54
N ILE A 55 -6.84 4.47 5.25
CA ILE A 55 -7.96 5.26 5.77
C ILE A 55 -7.49 6.26 6.83
N HIS A 56 -6.65 5.83 7.77
CA HIS A 56 -6.11 6.69 8.81
C HIS A 56 -5.24 7.80 8.21
N PHE A 57 -4.38 7.47 7.24
CA PHE A 57 -3.59 8.43 6.49
C PHE A 57 -4.46 9.57 5.98
N THR A 58 -5.55 9.25 5.27
CA THR A 58 -6.45 10.26 4.69
C THR A 58 -7.09 11.15 5.75
N ILE A 59 -7.57 10.56 6.85
CA ILE A 59 -8.21 11.32 7.93
C ILE A 59 -7.21 12.29 8.56
N PHE A 60 -6.03 11.80 8.95
CA PHE A 60 -5.03 12.62 9.63
C PHE A 60 -4.38 13.64 8.71
N PHE A 61 -4.11 13.27 7.45
CA PHE A 61 -3.55 14.18 6.47
C PHE A 61 -4.53 15.30 6.09
N SER A 62 -5.83 14.99 5.97
CA SER A 62 -6.87 16.01 5.75
C SER A 62 -6.96 16.99 6.92
N LYS A 63 -6.97 16.47 8.16
CA LYS A 63 -6.96 17.30 9.37
C LYS A 63 -5.71 18.17 9.44
N ALA A 64 -4.54 17.61 9.13
CA ALA A 64 -3.26 18.32 9.11
C ALA A 64 -3.26 19.48 8.10
N LEU A 65 -3.68 19.23 6.86
CA LEU A 65 -3.74 20.27 5.82
C LEU A 65 -4.75 21.36 6.15
N LYS A 66 -5.95 21.01 6.66
CA LYS A 66 -6.96 22.01 7.07
C LYS A 66 -6.47 22.87 8.22
N GLY A 67 -5.85 22.25 9.23
CA GLY A 67 -5.25 22.97 10.36
C GLY A 67 -4.11 23.89 9.92
N PHE A 68 -3.23 23.40 9.04
CA PHE A 68 -2.15 24.20 8.49
C PHE A 68 -2.65 25.35 7.61
N ALA A 69 -3.66 25.11 6.76
CA ALA A 69 -4.29 26.14 5.95
C ALA A 69 -4.89 27.24 6.82
N LYS A 70 -5.56 26.88 7.94
CA LYS A 70 -6.08 27.86 8.90
C LYS A 70 -4.97 28.72 9.51
N GLN A 71 -3.82 28.13 9.82
CA GLN A 71 -2.66 28.84 10.36
C GLN A 71 -2.02 29.78 9.32
N ILE A 72 -1.84 29.33 8.08
CA ILE A 72 -1.31 30.18 6.99
C ILE A 72 -2.29 31.28 6.62
N ASN A 73 -3.59 30.99 6.56
CA ASN A 73 -4.62 31.97 6.20
C ASN A 73 -4.71 33.15 7.17
N ALA A 74 -4.15 33.03 8.38
CA ALA A 74 -3.99 34.15 9.31
C ALA A 74 -2.92 35.17 8.87
N PHE A 75 -1.99 34.75 8.00
CA PHE A 75 -0.89 35.58 7.46
C PHE A 75 -1.09 35.95 6.00
N VAL A 76 -1.51 34.99 5.17
CA VAL A 76 -1.69 35.15 3.73
C VAL A 76 -2.96 34.40 3.35
N LYS A 77 -3.93 35.06 2.70
CA LYS A 77 -5.14 34.40 2.17
C LYS A 77 -4.75 33.51 0.99
N VAL A 78 -4.34 32.27 1.27
CA VAL A 78 -3.93 31.27 0.28
C VAL A 78 -5.14 30.46 -0.22
N GLY A 79 -6.27 30.51 0.49
CA GLY A 79 -7.48 29.76 0.17
C GLY A 79 -7.56 28.44 0.94
N ASP A 80 -8.50 27.56 0.57
CA ASP A 80 -8.68 26.27 1.24
C ASP A 80 -7.77 25.21 0.60
N LEU A 81 -6.64 24.91 1.26
CA LEU A 81 -5.69 23.87 0.83
C LEU A 81 -6.25 22.45 1.10
N GLY A 82 -7.33 22.33 1.86
CA GLY A 82 -7.93 21.08 2.29
C GLY A 82 -8.94 20.52 1.30
N ASN A 83 -8.60 20.40 0.01
CA ASN A 83 -9.50 19.82 -0.99
C ASN A 83 -9.79 18.33 -0.65
N SER A 84 -10.85 18.13 0.13
CA SER A 84 -11.23 16.83 0.68
C SER A 84 -11.63 15.84 -0.42
N PHE A 85 -12.01 16.35 -1.60
CA PHE A 85 -12.38 15.57 -2.75
C PHE A 85 -11.19 14.79 -3.34
N PHE A 86 -10.06 15.46 -3.58
CA PHE A 86 -8.86 14.82 -4.14
C PHE A 86 -8.32 13.73 -3.21
N GLN A 87 -8.26 14.01 -1.91
CA GLN A 87 -7.82 13.02 -0.90
C GLN A 87 -8.75 11.80 -0.87
N THR A 88 -10.07 12.00 -0.99
CA THR A 88 -11.05 10.91 -1.02
C THR A 88 -10.85 10.02 -2.25
N ILE A 89 -10.63 10.62 -3.43
CA ILE A 89 -10.36 9.87 -4.67
C ILE A 89 -9.09 9.01 -4.52
N VAL A 90 -8.00 9.59 -4.04
CA VAL A 90 -6.74 8.86 -3.82
C VAL A 90 -6.96 7.67 -2.87
N THR A 91 -7.75 7.87 -1.81
CA THR A 91 -8.06 6.80 -0.85
C THR A 91 -8.85 5.66 -1.49
N ILE A 92 -9.90 5.97 -2.25
CA ILE A 92 -10.71 4.98 -2.95
C ILE A 92 -9.83 4.19 -3.92
N PHE A 93 -8.98 4.88 -4.67
CA PHE A 93 -8.06 4.24 -5.60
C PHE A 93 -7.10 3.27 -4.90
N VAL A 94 -6.54 3.65 -3.75
CA VAL A 94 -5.67 2.78 -2.93
C VAL A 94 -6.42 1.56 -2.41
N ILE A 95 -7.64 1.75 -1.89
CA ILE A 95 -8.46 0.64 -1.39
C ILE A 95 -8.75 -0.36 -2.50
N VAL A 96 -9.24 0.13 -3.65
CA VAL A 96 -9.55 -0.71 -4.82
C VAL A 96 -8.30 -1.45 -5.28
N PHE A 97 -7.16 -0.77 -5.34
CA PHE A 97 -5.91 -1.36 -5.77
C PHE A 97 -5.38 -2.44 -4.80
N VAL A 98 -5.41 -2.18 -3.48
CA VAL A 98 -4.99 -3.14 -2.45
C VAL A 98 -5.88 -4.38 -2.45
N VAL A 99 -7.20 -4.20 -2.57
CA VAL A 99 -8.16 -5.29 -2.71
C VAL A 99 -7.90 -6.09 -4.00
N TYR A 100 -7.64 -5.40 -5.11
CA TYR A 100 -7.28 -6.02 -6.39
C TYR A 100 -6.02 -6.88 -6.28
N LEU A 101 -4.95 -6.38 -5.64
CA LEU A 101 -3.73 -7.17 -5.40
C LEU A 101 -4.01 -8.41 -4.55
N PHE A 102 -4.84 -8.29 -3.51
CA PHE A 102 -5.25 -9.43 -2.70
C PHE A 102 -6.00 -10.47 -3.54
N PHE A 103 -6.92 -10.06 -4.41
CA PHE A 103 -7.60 -10.97 -5.34
C PHE A 103 -6.65 -11.69 -6.29
N ILE A 104 -5.64 -10.99 -6.82
CA ILE A 104 -4.60 -11.63 -7.65
C ILE A 104 -3.79 -12.63 -6.83
N HIS A 105 -3.48 -12.33 -5.58
CA HIS A 105 -2.86 -13.29 -4.67
C HIS A 105 -3.73 -14.55 -4.51
N LEU A 106 -5.04 -14.42 -4.29
CA LEU A 106 -5.97 -15.55 -4.19
C LEU A 106 -6.09 -16.35 -5.50
N ALA A 107 -6.13 -15.65 -6.64
CA ALA A 107 -6.07 -16.29 -7.96
C ALA A 107 -4.76 -17.08 -8.12
N SER A 108 -3.65 -16.53 -7.62
CA SER A 108 -2.37 -17.22 -7.59
C SER A 108 -2.41 -18.46 -6.67
N THR A 109 -3.15 -18.50 -5.58
CA THR A 109 -3.17 -19.69 -4.71
C THR A 109 -4.13 -20.81 -5.18
N LYS A 110 -4.65 -20.74 -6.41
CA LYS A 110 -5.57 -21.71 -7.05
C LYS A 110 -6.99 -21.74 -6.45
N ILE A 111 -7.35 -20.79 -5.60
CA ILE A 111 -8.71 -20.68 -5.05
C ILE A 111 -9.72 -20.36 -6.18
N PHE A 112 -9.30 -19.63 -7.23
CA PHE A 112 -10.14 -19.19 -8.35
C PHE A 112 -9.69 -19.69 -9.74
N ARG A 113 -9.12 -20.89 -9.84
CA ARG A 113 -8.62 -21.44 -11.12
C ARG A 113 -9.69 -21.54 -12.22
N ASN A 114 -10.95 -21.71 -11.87
CA ASN A 114 -12.06 -21.80 -12.83
C ASN A 114 -12.56 -20.43 -13.33
N TRP A 115 -12.27 -19.33 -12.62
CA TRP A 115 -12.74 -17.99 -13.02
C TRP A 115 -11.75 -17.30 -13.97
N LEU A 116 -10.46 -17.65 -13.88
CA LEU A 116 -9.40 -17.11 -14.75
C LEU A 116 -9.16 -17.89 -16.06
N SER A 117 -9.93 -18.95 -16.37
CA SER A 117 -9.68 -19.75 -17.58
C SER A 117 -10.08 -19.07 -18.89
N GLY A 118 -10.81 -17.94 -18.83
CA GLY A 118 -11.29 -17.22 -20.01
C GLY A 118 -10.31 -16.20 -20.60
N CYS A 119 -9.23 -15.85 -19.89
CA CYS A 119 -8.26 -14.85 -20.35
C CYS A 119 -6.85 -15.30 -19.95
N GLY A 120 -5.91 -15.28 -20.90
CA GLY A 120 -4.57 -15.86 -20.75
C GLY A 120 -3.92 -15.44 -19.43
N THR A 121 -3.75 -16.41 -18.53
CA THR A 121 -3.22 -16.19 -17.17
C THR A 121 -1.89 -15.44 -17.14
N ALA A 122 -1.06 -15.55 -18.18
CA ALA A 122 0.19 -14.80 -18.30
C ALA A 122 -0.02 -13.29 -18.56
N CYS A 123 -1.00 -12.91 -19.40
CA CYS A 123 -1.27 -11.52 -19.74
C CYS A 123 -1.84 -10.75 -18.54
N ILE A 124 -2.79 -11.34 -17.81
CA ILE A 124 -3.36 -10.73 -16.59
C ILE A 124 -2.28 -10.52 -15.53
N LEU A 125 -1.36 -11.46 -15.37
CA LEU A 125 -0.26 -11.35 -14.40
C LEU A 125 0.76 -10.27 -14.81
N PHE A 126 1.07 -10.16 -16.11
CA PHE A 126 1.97 -9.13 -16.62
C PHE A 126 1.37 -7.72 -16.44
N VAL A 127 0.12 -7.54 -16.86
CA VAL A 127 -0.62 -6.28 -16.69
C VAL A 127 -0.73 -5.91 -15.21
N SER A 128 -1.07 -6.89 -14.35
CA SER A 128 -1.10 -6.71 -12.90
C SER A 128 0.26 -6.25 -12.34
N SER A 129 1.37 -6.82 -12.82
CA SER A 129 2.72 -6.44 -12.38
C SER A 129 3.09 -5.02 -12.79
N ILE A 130 2.72 -4.59 -14.00
CA ILE A 130 2.98 -3.22 -14.45
C ILE A 130 2.17 -2.23 -13.62
N PHE A 131 0.86 -2.46 -13.47
CA PHE A 131 0.01 -1.59 -12.68
C PHE A 131 0.47 -1.51 -11.23
N SER A 132 1.00 -2.60 -10.68
CA SER A 132 1.46 -2.62 -9.30
C SER A 132 2.75 -1.85 -9.06
N GLN A 133 3.66 -1.85 -10.03
CA GLN A 133 4.86 -1.01 -10.00
C GLN A 133 4.53 0.47 -10.17
N ILE A 134 3.65 0.82 -11.13
CA ILE A 134 3.18 2.19 -11.33
C ILE A 134 2.54 2.73 -10.05
N PHE A 135 1.70 1.92 -9.39
CA PHE A 135 1.07 2.29 -8.12
C PHE A 135 2.11 2.54 -7.02
N LEU A 136 3.12 1.68 -6.87
CA LEU A 136 4.17 1.90 -5.87
C LEU A 136 4.94 3.19 -6.12
N VAL A 137 5.32 3.46 -7.38
CA VAL A 137 6.01 4.70 -7.74
C VAL A 137 5.13 5.91 -7.40
N ALA A 138 3.85 5.86 -7.74
CA ALA A 138 2.90 6.91 -7.37
C ALA A 138 2.78 7.08 -5.85
N TRP A 139 2.75 5.99 -5.08
CA TRP A 139 2.68 6.05 -3.62
C TRP A 139 3.97 6.59 -2.98
N VAL A 140 5.13 6.29 -3.55
CA VAL A 140 6.41 6.90 -3.16
C VAL A 140 6.36 8.41 -3.37
N LEU A 141 5.85 8.88 -4.52
CA LEU A 141 5.68 10.32 -4.76
C LEU A 141 4.76 10.97 -3.73
N VAL A 142 3.63 10.33 -3.40
CA VAL A 142 2.73 10.80 -2.31
C VAL A 142 3.49 10.88 -0.99
N THR A 143 4.26 9.86 -0.64
CA THR A 143 5.04 9.82 0.61
C THR A 143 6.10 10.92 0.65
N CYS A 144 6.78 11.18 -0.47
CA CYS A 144 7.73 12.29 -0.61
C CYS A 144 7.04 13.65 -0.40
N ILE A 145 5.87 13.87 -1.01
CA ILE A 145 5.10 15.11 -0.84
C ILE A 145 4.68 15.28 0.62
N VAL A 146 4.16 14.23 1.26
CA VAL A 146 3.75 14.25 2.67
C VAL A 146 4.95 14.54 3.58
N SER A 147 6.10 13.94 3.30
CA SER A 147 7.35 14.18 4.02
C SER A 147 7.82 15.63 3.88
N ALA A 148 7.83 16.17 2.66
CA ALA A 148 8.18 17.57 2.40
C ALA A 148 7.25 18.55 3.12
N LEU A 149 5.94 18.35 3.03
CA LEU A 149 4.95 19.17 3.74
C LEU A 149 5.09 19.08 5.25
N THR A 150 5.36 17.88 5.77
CA THR A 150 5.63 17.68 7.19
C THR A 150 6.88 18.48 7.60
N LEU A 151 7.97 18.38 6.86
CA LEU A 151 9.20 19.14 7.15
C LEU A 151 8.98 20.66 7.11
N VAL A 152 8.27 21.16 6.09
CA VAL A 152 7.89 22.58 6.00
C VAL A 152 7.05 22.99 7.22
N TYR A 153 6.10 22.16 7.63
CA TYR A 153 5.30 22.42 8.83
C TYR A 153 6.14 22.46 10.10
N PHE A 154 7.08 21.51 10.27
CA PHE A 154 7.99 21.45 11.41
C PHE A 154 8.87 22.71 11.50
N LEU A 155 9.42 23.17 10.38
CA LEU A 155 10.20 24.41 10.33
C LEU A 155 9.32 25.63 10.64
N PHE A 156 8.13 25.69 10.06
CA PHE A 156 7.16 26.76 10.29
C PHE A 156 6.79 26.86 11.78
N ILE A 157 6.31 25.76 12.37
CA ILE A 157 5.86 25.77 13.76
C ILE A 157 7.04 25.97 14.74
N GLY A 158 8.22 25.43 14.41
CA GLY A 158 9.44 25.64 15.18
C GLY A 158 9.85 27.11 15.21
N ALA A 159 9.83 27.78 14.06
CA ALA A 159 10.10 29.22 13.98
C ALA A 159 9.07 30.02 14.78
N ILE A 160 7.77 29.72 14.62
CA ILE A 160 6.69 30.39 15.36
C ILE A 160 6.86 30.21 16.87
N TYR A 161 7.11 29.00 17.37
CA TYR A 161 7.31 28.78 18.82
C TYR A 161 8.55 29.50 19.35
N SER A 162 9.62 29.58 18.56
CA SER A 162 10.79 30.39 18.91
C SER A 162 10.41 31.88 19.04
N PHE A 163 9.58 32.41 18.15
CA PHE A 163 9.09 33.80 18.29
C PHE A 163 8.11 33.96 19.46
N CYS A 164 7.27 32.96 19.73
CA CYS A 164 6.32 32.99 20.87
C CYS A 164 7.03 33.17 22.22
N SER A 165 8.25 32.64 22.37
CA SER A 165 9.04 32.78 23.60
C SER A 165 9.87 34.06 23.68
N LEU A 166 10.08 34.77 22.57
CA LEU A 166 10.84 36.02 22.52
C LEU A 166 9.94 37.28 22.55
N VAL A 167 8.66 37.18 22.19
CA VAL A 167 7.73 38.32 22.15
C VAL A 167 6.95 38.43 23.46
N ASP A 168 7.41 39.35 24.31
CA ASP A 168 6.62 39.89 25.43
C ASP A 168 5.37 40.61 24.91
N THR A 169 4.36 40.73 25.77
CA THR A 169 2.92 41.02 25.59
C THR A 169 2.43 42.12 24.62
N GLU A 170 3.29 42.80 23.86
CA GLU A 170 2.90 43.82 22.89
C GLU A 170 2.89 43.30 21.44
N CYS A 171 2.05 43.91 20.58
CA CYS A 171 1.94 43.53 19.17
C CYS A 171 3.28 43.74 18.44
N PHE A 172 3.93 42.67 18.02
CA PHE A 172 5.21 42.75 17.30
C PHE A 172 4.97 43.02 15.82
N ASN A 173 5.56 44.09 15.29
CA ASN A 173 5.39 44.48 13.89
C ASN A 173 6.61 44.01 13.08
N PHE A 174 6.47 42.91 12.32
CA PHE A 174 7.57 42.36 11.50
C PHE A 174 8.01 43.28 10.34
N LYS A 175 7.29 44.40 10.13
CA LYS A 175 7.65 45.46 9.18
C LYS A 175 9.08 45.99 9.38
N VAL A 176 9.62 45.90 10.60
CA VAL A 176 10.98 46.33 10.96
C VAL A 176 12.03 45.24 10.68
N LEU A 177 11.68 43.96 10.79
CA LEU A 177 12.65 42.86 10.73
C LEU A 177 12.82 42.26 9.32
N ILE A 178 11.80 42.36 8.46
CA ILE A 178 11.86 41.75 7.10
C ILE A 178 11.34 42.73 6.01
N PRO A 179 11.91 43.95 5.86
CA PRO A 179 11.51 44.82 4.76
C PRO A 179 11.92 44.28 3.38
N ALA A 180 12.96 43.45 3.29
CA ALA A 180 13.57 43.07 2.02
C ALA A 180 12.90 41.91 1.26
N ILE A 181 12.27 40.95 1.96
CA ILE A 181 11.67 39.76 1.31
C ILE A 181 10.20 40.02 0.92
N VAL A 182 9.51 40.86 1.68
CA VAL A 182 8.05 41.05 1.58
C VAL A 182 7.70 41.99 0.42
N ASN A 183 8.54 42.98 0.13
CA ASN A 183 8.35 43.90 -1.00
C ASN A 183 8.52 43.22 -2.38
N ARG A 184 9.14 42.04 -2.44
CA ARG A 184 9.43 41.36 -3.72
C ARG A 184 8.41 40.29 -4.11
N PHE A 185 7.54 39.87 -3.18
CA PHE A 185 6.68 38.69 -3.37
C PHE A 185 5.17 38.93 -3.32
N SER A 186 4.66 40.12 -2.99
CA SER A 186 3.21 40.29 -2.93
C SER A 186 2.72 41.71 -3.21
N ASN A 187 1.87 41.84 -4.24
CA ASN A 187 0.97 42.98 -4.46
C ASN A 187 -0.30 42.88 -3.56
N ASN A 188 -0.45 41.79 -2.81
CA ASN A 188 -1.50 41.60 -1.81
C ASN A 188 -0.98 41.98 -0.42
N GLN A 189 -1.80 42.70 0.35
CA GLN A 189 -1.49 43.14 1.71
C GLN A 189 -1.17 41.95 2.63
N ILE A 190 0.12 41.73 2.89
CA ILE A 190 0.59 40.80 3.91
C ILE A 190 0.51 41.56 5.24
N ASP A 191 -0.43 41.16 6.10
CA ASP A 191 -0.54 41.74 7.44
C ASP A 191 0.50 41.11 8.37
N MET A 192 1.64 41.81 8.48
CA MET A 192 2.82 41.43 9.27
C MET A 192 2.73 41.80 10.75
N THR A 193 1.56 42.21 11.22
CA THR A 193 1.33 42.59 12.61
C THR A 193 0.96 41.35 13.43
N PHE A 194 1.83 40.92 14.33
CA PHE A 194 1.57 39.83 15.28
C PHE A 194 0.92 40.41 16.54
N CYS A 195 -0.41 40.47 16.56
CA CYS A 195 -1.17 40.82 17.77
C CYS A 195 -1.64 39.59 18.57
N GLN A 196 -2.11 39.80 19.80
CA GLN A 196 -2.51 38.74 20.75
C GLN A 196 -3.44 37.68 20.13
N ASP A 197 -4.41 38.08 19.30
CA ASP A 197 -5.37 37.15 18.68
C ASP A 197 -4.69 36.14 17.73
N LYS A 198 -3.67 36.59 16.97
CA LYS A 198 -2.86 35.70 16.13
C LYS A 198 -1.93 34.84 16.98
N LYS A 199 -1.41 35.38 18.09
CA LYS A 199 -0.57 34.66 19.05
C LYS A 199 -1.33 33.49 19.69
N GLU A 200 -2.60 33.67 20.04
CA GLU A 200 -3.41 32.59 20.61
C GLU A 200 -3.67 31.46 19.60
N ILE A 201 -3.97 31.79 18.34
CA ILE A 201 -4.21 30.76 17.31
C ILE A 201 -2.96 29.94 17.02
N LEU A 202 -1.77 30.56 17.06
CA LEU A 202 -0.49 29.96 16.64
C LEU A 202 0.33 29.36 17.78
N CYS A 203 0.34 29.97 18.97
CA CYS A 203 1.10 29.48 20.12
C CYS A 203 0.27 28.50 20.98
N ASN A 204 -1.06 28.43 20.81
CA ASN A 204 -1.88 27.46 21.55
C ASN A 204 -1.58 26.02 21.08
N ARG A 205 -1.18 25.18 22.04
CA ARG A 205 -0.78 23.79 21.84
C ARG A 205 -1.91 22.94 21.24
N THR A 206 -3.17 23.32 21.44
CA THR A 206 -4.34 22.62 20.90
C THR A 206 -4.46 22.74 19.38
N ASN A 207 -3.91 23.80 18.79
CA ASN A 207 -3.89 24.01 17.34
C ASN A 207 -2.63 23.42 16.67
N ASN A 208 -1.74 22.79 17.43
CA ASN A 208 -0.54 22.19 16.89
C ASN A 208 -0.88 20.94 16.06
N MET A 209 -0.61 20.99 14.75
CA MET A 209 -0.89 19.90 13.82
C MET A 209 0.28 18.92 13.66
N ILE A 210 1.36 19.08 14.42
CA ILE A 210 2.57 18.24 14.32
C ILE A 210 2.25 16.76 14.53
N GLY A 211 1.35 16.46 15.46
CA GLY A 211 0.88 15.09 15.71
C GLY A 211 0.11 14.52 14.54
N ASN A 212 -0.75 15.32 13.90
CA ASN A 212 -1.51 14.90 12.73
C ASN A 212 -0.58 14.64 11.52
N PHE A 213 0.41 15.51 11.27
CA PHE A 213 1.42 15.28 10.23
C PHE A 213 2.29 14.04 10.52
N GLY A 214 2.73 13.86 11.78
CA GLY A 214 3.53 12.69 12.17
C GLY A 214 2.78 11.37 12.02
N ILE A 215 1.51 11.33 12.45
CA ILE A 215 0.65 10.15 12.27
C ILE A 215 0.40 9.90 10.78
N ALA A 216 0.10 10.95 10.00
CA ALA A 216 -0.11 10.80 8.55
C ALA A 216 1.12 10.22 7.85
N LEU A 217 2.32 10.75 8.13
CA LEU A 217 3.57 10.23 7.57
C LEU A 217 3.79 8.75 7.94
N THR A 218 3.58 8.40 9.20
CA THR A 218 3.71 7.02 9.68
C THR A 218 2.72 6.07 8.99
N MET A 219 1.47 6.50 8.82
CA MET A 219 0.44 5.71 8.13
C MET A 219 0.72 5.59 6.63
N ALA A 220 1.28 6.61 5.99
CA ALA A 220 1.72 6.54 4.59
C ALA A 220 2.84 5.50 4.40
N LEU A 221 3.83 5.49 5.29
CA LEU A 221 4.91 4.48 5.30
C LEU A 221 4.37 3.07 5.59
N LEU A 222 3.45 2.94 6.55
CA LEU A 222 2.84 1.65 6.87
C LEU A 222 2.04 1.10 5.67
N THR A 223 1.32 1.96 4.96
CA THR A 223 0.61 1.60 3.72
C THR A 223 1.60 1.16 2.64
N PHE A 224 2.73 1.85 2.50
CA PHE A 224 3.78 1.47 1.54
C PHE A 224 4.38 0.10 1.86
N CYS A 225 4.78 -0.13 3.12
CA CYS A 225 5.31 -1.41 3.58
C CYS A 225 4.30 -2.55 3.38
N GLY A 226 3.03 -2.31 3.71
CA GLY A 226 1.96 -3.29 3.52
C GLY A 226 1.73 -3.65 2.05
N CYS A 227 1.76 -2.66 1.15
CA CYS A 227 1.73 -2.89 -0.29
C CYS A 227 2.92 -3.72 -0.77
N LEU A 228 4.14 -3.43 -0.31
CA LEU A 228 5.34 -4.20 -0.66
C LEU A 228 5.25 -5.66 -0.20
N ILE A 229 4.74 -5.91 1.01
CA ILE A 229 4.56 -7.27 1.53
C ILE A 229 3.56 -8.04 0.66
N VAL A 230 2.40 -7.45 0.36
CA VAL A 230 1.37 -8.09 -0.47
C VAL A 230 1.92 -8.39 -1.86
N GLN A 231 2.64 -7.45 -2.49
CA GLN A 231 3.27 -7.67 -3.79
C GLN A 231 4.33 -8.77 -3.75
N ASN A 232 5.19 -8.80 -2.74
CA ASN A 232 6.17 -9.86 -2.58
C ASN A 232 5.51 -11.22 -2.39
N CYS A 233 4.40 -11.30 -1.64
CA CYS A 233 3.62 -12.53 -1.50
C CYS A 233 3.03 -13.00 -2.86
N VAL A 234 2.61 -12.08 -3.72
CA VAL A 234 2.17 -12.39 -5.10
C VAL A 234 3.34 -12.91 -5.93
N VAL A 235 4.45 -12.18 -5.99
CA VAL A 235 5.64 -12.55 -6.79
C VAL A 235 6.21 -13.89 -6.36
N TYR A 236 6.39 -14.11 -5.06
CA TYR A 236 6.89 -15.38 -4.53
C TYR A 236 5.93 -16.55 -4.83
N GLY A 237 4.61 -16.30 -4.69
CA GLY A 237 3.58 -17.27 -5.04
C GLY A 237 3.61 -17.68 -6.52
N LEU A 238 3.91 -16.73 -7.41
CA LEU A 238 4.05 -16.97 -8.85
C LEU A 238 5.38 -17.63 -9.21
N GLY A 239 6.51 -17.15 -8.68
CA GLY A 239 7.83 -17.71 -8.93
C GLY A 239 7.92 -19.19 -8.54
N LYS A 240 7.36 -19.55 -7.37
CA LYS A 240 7.29 -20.97 -6.93
C LYS A 240 6.49 -21.86 -7.89
N LYS A 241 5.55 -21.31 -8.66
CA LYS A 241 4.79 -22.09 -9.64
C LYS A 241 5.56 -22.28 -10.92
N ASN A 242 6.16 -21.23 -11.44
CA ASN A 242 6.93 -21.30 -12.69
C ASN A 242 8.10 -22.28 -12.51
N ALA A 243 8.79 -22.23 -11.36
CA ALA A 243 9.82 -23.22 -11.02
C ALA A 243 9.29 -24.66 -10.94
N LYS A 244 8.04 -24.87 -10.50
CA LYS A 244 7.42 -26.21 -10.47
C LYS A 244 6.93 -26.69 -11.83
N SER A 245 6.56 -25.78 -12.73
CA SER A 245 6.20 -26.15 -14.11
C SER A 245 7.44 -26.43 -14.95
N GLU A 246 8.51 -25.67 -14.75
CA GLU A 246 9.81 -25.90 -15.41
C GLU A 246 10.31 -27.31 -15.06
N LYS A 247 10.42 -27.63 -13.76
CA LYS A 247 10.86 -28.94 -13.30
C LYS A 247 10.05 -30.11 -13.86
N ARG A 248 8.73 -29.92 -14.04
CA ARG A 248 7.88 -30.97 -14.64
C ARG A 248 8.07 -31.12 -16.14
N LYS A 249 8.44 -30.04 -16.84
CA LYS A 249 8.79 -30.12 -18.25
C LYS A 249 10.12 -30.83 -18.42
N ASP A 250 11.10 -30.49 -17.60
CA ASP A 250 12.42 -31.14 -17.60
C ASP A 250 12.28 -32.64 -17.28
N GLU A 251 11.54 -33.01 -16.23
CA GLU A 251 11.26 -34.42 -15.88
C GLU A 251 10.54 -35.18 -17.01
N ASN A 252 9.67 -34.52 -17.78
CA ASN A 252 8.98 -35.14 -18.91
C ASN A 252 9.91 -35.35 -20.12
N ILE A 253 10.80 -34.39 -20.39
CA ILE A 253 11.78 -34.49 -21.49
C ILE A 253 12.78 -35.61 -21.17
N GLU A 254 13.30 -35.68 -19.94
CA GLU A 254 14.20 -36.77 -19.52
C GLU A 254 13.55 -38.15 -19.65
N MET A 255 12.24 -38.27 -19.42
CA MET A 255 11.49 -39.52 -19.58
C MET A 255 11.24 -39.89 -21.05
N GLU A 256 11.11 -38.90 -21.95
CA GLU A 256 10.99 -39.14 -23.40
C GLU A 256 12.34 -39.55 -24.01
N ASP A 257 13.47 -39.03 -23.53
CA ASP A 257 14.82 -39.40 -23.99
C ASP A 257 15.25 -40.83 -23.56
N LEU A 258 14.55 -41.44 -22.60
CA LEU A 258 14.82 -42.79 -22.08
C LEU A 258 13.99 -43.90 -22.75
N GLN A 259 13.09 -43.58 -23.68
CA GLN A 259 12.24 -44.54 -24.41
C GLN A 259 12.74 -44.80 -25.83
#